data_AF-A0A2Z5ZKA5-F1
#
_entry.id   AF-A0A2Z5ZKA5-F1
#
_cell.length_a   1.000
_cell.length_b   1.000
_cell.length_c   1.000
_cell.angle_alpha   90.00
_cell.angle_beta   90.00
_cell.angle_gamma   90.00
#
_symmetry.space_group_name_H-M   'P 1'
#
loop_
_entity.id
_entity.type
_entity.pdbx_description
1 polymer ?
#
loop_
_entity_poly.entity_id
_entity_poly.type
_entity_poly.pdbx_seq_one_letter_code
_entity_poly.pdbx_strand_id
1 'polypeptide(L)'
;MPVSNITTLLEIMQGNEELLSLQNTGNFILKKTFLAKQNVIAQGNIVAIGYFQQPLKTPTSSQASCSAGQFMDDENYHYVCVGKNHWKRSALSDF
;
A
#
# COMPACT_ATOMS: atom_id res chain seq x y z
N MET A 1 -24.64 4.84 -28.63
CA MET A 1 -23.51 4.06 -28.10
C MET A 1 -24.00 3.32 -26.87
N PRO A 2 -23.90 1.98 -26.79
CA PRO A 2 -24.43 1.27 -25.63
C PRO A 2 -23.48 1.47 -24.45
N VAL A 3 -24.03 1.92 -23.32
CA VAL A 3 -23.33 1.94 -22.04
C VAL A 3 -23.31 0.49 -21.56
N SER A 4 -22.13 -0.12 -21.53
CA SER A 4 -21.93 -1.44 -20.95
C SER A 4 -22.40 -1.42 -19.49
N ASN A 5 -23.43 -2.21 -19.18
CA ASN A 5 -23.98 -2.32 -17.84
C ASN A 5 -22.98 -3.01 -16.92
N ILE A 6 -22.63 -2.35 -15.81
CA ILE A 6 -21.72 -2.80 -14.75
C ILE A 6 -22.07 -4.21 -14.23
N THR A 7 -23.31 -4.65 -14.41
CA THR A 7 -23.81 -5.99 -14.05
C THR A 7 -23.12 -7.13 -14.80
N THR A 8 -22.63 -6.92 -16.02
CA THR A 8 -21.99 -8.00 -16.83
C THR A 8 -20.60 -8.40 -16.29
N LEU A 9 -19.98 -7.59 -15.43
CA LEU A 9 -18.66 -7.89 -14.84
C LEU A 9 -18.72 -8.80 -13.61
N LEU A 10 -19.90 -9.03 -13.02
CA LEU A 10 -20.02 -9.83 -11.79
C LEU A 10 -20.06 -11.34 -12.05
N GLU A 11 -20.38 -11.78 -13.27
CA GLU A 11 -20.46 -13.22 -13.64
C GLU A 11 -19.09 -13.84 -13.98
N ILE A 12 -18.02 -13.05 -14.12
CA ILE A 12 -16.65 -13.55 -14.36
C ILE A 12 -15.94 -13.94 -13.04
N MET A 13 -16.67 -14.06 -11.93
CA MET A 13 -16.10 -14.26 -10.60
C MET A 13 -15.97 -15.73 -10.13
N GLN A 14 -16.23 -16.74 -10.97
CA GLN A 14 -16.20 -18.14 -10.52
C GLN A 14 -15.27 -19.09 -11.28
N GLY A 15 -14.44 -18.61 -12.20
CA GLY A 15 -13.42 -19.45 -12.80
C GLY A 15 -12.33 -18.62 -13.42
N ASN A 16 -11.09 -19.01 -13.16
CA ASN A 16 -9.84 -18.53 -13.75
C ASN A 16 -9.14 -17.48 -12.86
N GLU A 17 -7.96 -17.85 -12.35
CA GLU A 17 -7.02 -16.97 -11.65
C GLU A 17 -6.38 -15.93 -12.59
N GLU A 18 -7.18 -15.33 -13.47
CA GLU A 18 -6.72 -14.28 -14.36
C GLU A 18 -6.71 -12.96 -13.58
N LEU A 19 -5.55 -12.31 -13.57
CA LEU A 19 -5.29 -11.04 -12.90
C LEU A 19 -6.30 -9.99 -13.42
N LEU A 20 -7.36 -9.73 -12.64
CA LEU A 20 -8.35 -8.70 -12.93
C LEU A 20 -7.69 -7.32 -12.91
N SER A 21 -7.22 -6.85 -14.06
CA SER A 21 -6.83 -5.44 -14.22
C SER A 21 -8.10 -4.61 -14.38
N LEU A 22 -8.57 -4.03 -13.26
CA LEU A 22 -9.65 -3.04 -13.29
C LEU A 22 -9.03 -1.67 -13.64
N GLN A 23 -9.02 -1.33 -14.91
CA GLN A 23 -8.61 0.00 -15.38
C GLN A 23 -9.79 0.97 -15.20
N ASN A 24 -9.83 1.65 -14.06
CA ASN A 24 -10.78 2.74 -13.82
C ASN A 24 -10.02 4.06 -13.78
N THR A 25 -10.42 5.02 -14.63
CA THR A 25 -9.87 6.38 -14.67
C THR A 25 -10.50 7.33 -13.66
N GLY A 26 -11.41 6.85 -12.81
CA GLY A 26 -12.12 7.59 -11.78
C GLY A 26 -12.04 6.94 -10.39
N ASN A 27 -12.99 7.27 -9.51
CA ASN A 27 -12.97 6.81 -8.13
C ASN A 27 -13.35 5.32 -8.00
N PHE A 28 -12.42 4.52 -7.50
CA PHE A 28 -12.71 3.14 -7.11
C PHE A 28 -13.17 3.10 -5.65
N ILE A 29 -14.46 2.78 -5.42
CA ILE A 29 -15.04 2.67 -4.08
C ILE A 29 -15.20 1.19 -3.73
N LEU A 30 -14.29 0.67 -2.90
CA LEU A 30 -14.36 -0.70 -2.40
C LEU A 30 -15.23 -0.78 -1.14
N LYS A 31 -16.49 -1.19 -1.29
CA LYS A 31 -17.49 -1.20 -0.20
C LYS A 31 -17.54 -2.49 0.63
N LYS A 32 -16.81 -3.53 0.24
CA LYS A 32 -16.68 -4.78 0.99
C LYS A 32 -15.21 -5.15 0.99
N THR A 33 -14.64 -5.20 2.19
CA THR A 33 -13.29 -5.66 2.53
C THR A 33 -12.55 -6.30 1.36
N PHE A 34 -11.58 -5.57 0.79
CA PHE A 34 -10.55 -6.21 -0.02
C PHE A 34 -9.73 -7.07 0.95
N LEU A 35 -10.10 -8.35 1.09
CA LEU A 35 -9.30 -9.37 1.76
C LEU A 35 -8.15 -9.74 0.84
N ALA A 36 -7.31 -8.77 0.54
CA ALA A 36 -6.25 -8.94 -0.39
C ALA A 36 -4.96 -9.10 0.42
N LYS A 37 -4.34 -10.29 0.36
CA LYS A 37 -2.89 -10.44 0.56
C LYS A 37 -2.08 -9.67 -0.51
N GLN A 38 -2.67 -8.66 -1.13
CA GLN A 38 -2.15 -7.97 -2.31
C GLN A 38 -1.57 -6.63 -1.90
N ASN A 39 -0.50 -6.24 -2.59
CA ASN A 39 0.08 -4.92 -2.46
C ASN A 39 -0.81 -3.89 -3.16
N VAL A 40 -1.04 -2.75 -2.51
CA VAL A 40 -1.58 -1.55 -3.17
C VAL A 40 -0.39 -0.77 -3.73
N ILE A 41 -0.32 -0.64 -5.07
CA ILE A 41 0.70 0.17 -5.74
C ILE A 41 0.01 1.42 -6.29
N ALA A 42 0.36 2.58 -5.73
CA ALA A 42 -0.08 3.87 -6.24
C ALA A 42 1.04 4.51 -7.07
N GLN A 43 0.72 4.97 -8.28
CA GLN A 43 1.65 5.77 -9.10
C GLN A 43 1.66 7.26 -8.69
N GLY A 44 0.75 7.67 -7.81
CA GLY A 44 0.63 9.02 -7.28
C GLY A 44 0.46 9.05 -5.76
N ASN A 45 -0.05 10.16 -5.26
CA ASN A 45 -0.23 10.36 -3.82
C ASN A 45 -1.33 9.46 -3.25
N ILE A 46 -1.08 8.93 -2.05
CA ILE A 46 -2.10 8.30 -1.22
C ILE A 46 -2.58 9.35 -0.21
N VAL A 47 -3.88 9.65 -0.22
CA VAL A 47 -4.51 10.56 0.74
C VAL A 47 -5.40 9.75 1.68
N ALA A 48 -5.07 9.75 2.97
CA ALA A 48 -5.90 9.18 4.02
C ALA A 48 -6.70 10.30 4.73
N ILE A 49 -8.01 10.13 4.85
CA ILE A 49 -8.90 11.08 5.55
C ILE A 49 -8.86 10.84 7.08
N GLY A 50 -8.33 9.68 7.51
CA GLY A 50 -8.11 9.31 8.92
C GLY A 50 -6.68 8.84 9.15
N TYR A 51 -6.49 7.89 10.08
CA TYR A 51 -5.16 7.33 10.36
C TYR A 51 -4.69 6.39 9.25
N PHE A 52 -3.41 6.51 8.89
CA PHE A 52 -2.68 5.48 8.17
C PHE A 52 -1.85 4.71 9.19
N GLN A 53 -2.12 3.41 9.36
CA GLN A 53 -1.41 2.55 10.30
C GLN A 53 -0.70 1.44 9.53
N GLN A 54 0.62 1.34 9.70
CA GLN A 54 1.42 0.26 9.15
C GLN A 54 1.78 -0.77 10.23
N PRO A 55 2.09 -2.02 9.86
CA PRO A 55 2.71 -2.97 10.77
C PRO A 55 4.06 -2.46 11.27
N LEU A 56 4.35 -2.68 12.55
CA LEU A 56 5.67 -2.37 13.11
C LEU A 56 6.72 -3.35 12.57
N LYS A 57 7.85 -2.81 12.12
CA LYS A 57 8.98 -3.57 11.57
C LYS A 57 10.28 -2.80 11.71
N THR A 58 11.29 -3.46 12.28
CA THR A 58 12.67 -2.95 12.29
C THR A 58 13.41 -3.43 11.03
N PRO A 59 14.14 -2.56 10.31
CA PRO A 59 15.10 -3.00 9.29
C PRO A 59 16.11 -3.97 9.89
N THR A 60 16.51 -5.01 9.15
CA THR A 60 17.44 -6.03 9.67
C THR A 60 18.83 -5.48 10.00
N SER A 61 19.21 -4.34 9.41
CA SER A 61 20.41 -3.56 9.76
C SER A 61 20.30 -2.14 9.19
N SER A 62 21.23 -1.25 9.56
CA SER A 62 21.33 0.10 8.97
C SER A 62 21.66 0.10 7.48
N GLN A 63 22.07 -1.05 6.93
CA GLN A 63 22.43 -1.26 5.52
C GLN A 63 21.46 -2.17 4.77
N ALA A 64 20.33 -2.53 5.40
CA ALA A 64 19.31 -3.37 4.77
C ALA A 64 18.75 -2.71 3.50
N SER A 65 18.36 -3.54 2.51
CA SER A 65 17.88 -3.06 1.21
C SER A 65 16.74 -2.06 1.34
N CYS A 66 16.90 -0.87 0.76
CA CYS A 66 15.89 0.18 0.78
C CYS A 66 16.09 1.24 -0.31
N SER A 67 15.02 1.97 -0.60
CA SER A 67 15.01 3.13 -1.49
C SER A 67 14.69 4.40 -0.72
N ALA A 68 15.28 5.53 -1.12
CA ALA A 68 15.12 6.81 -0.42
C ALA A 68 13.63 7.18 -0.24
N GLY A 69 13.28 7.64 0.96
CA GLY A 69 11.91 7.99 1.33
C GLY A 69 11.06 6.81 1.84
N GLN A 70 11.51 5.56 1.69
CA GLN A 70 10.89 4.44 2.40
C GLN A 70 11.05 4.64 3.91
N PHE A 71 10.02 4.26 4.67
CA PHE A 71 10.04 4.33 6.12
C PHE A 71 9.50 3.05 6.74
N MET A 72 9.94 2.78 7.96
CA MET A 72 9.42 1.73 8.84
C MET A 72 9.40 2.27 10.26
N ASP A 73 8.62 1.65 11.14
CA ASP A 73 8.50 2.05 12.53
C ASP A 73 8.58 0.81 13.43
N ASP A 74 9.16 0.95 14.61
CA ASP A 74 8.96 0.01 15.70
C ASP A 74 8.56 0.72 16.99
N GLU A 75 8.48 -0.01 18.10
CA GLU A 75 8.05 0.52 19.39
C GLU A 75 8.97 1.65 19.93
N ASN A 76 10.20 1.75 19.42
CA ASN A 76 11.24 2.64 19.96
C ASN A 76 11.75 3.67 18.94
N TYR A 77 11.61 3.42 17.63
CA TYR A 77 12.21 4.25 16.60
C TYR A 77 11.35 4.40 15.35
N HIS A 78 11.43 5.58 14.75
CA HIS A 78 11.10 5.81 13.34
C HIS A 78 12.33 5.60 12.47
N TYR A 79 12.22 4.82 11.40
CA TYR A 79 13.29 4.55 10.44
C TYR A 79 12.97 5.18 9.10
N VAL A 80 13.92 5.93 8.54
CA VAL A 80 13.81 6.50 7.18
C VAL A 80 15.03 6.11 6.34
N CYS A 81 14.77 5.60 5.14
CA CYS A 81 15.81 5.33 4.17
C CYS A 81 16.21 6.66 3.54
N VAL A 82 17.44 7.09 3.75
CA VAL A 82 17.94 8.40 3.27
C VAL A 82 18.74 8.29 1.97
N GLY A 83 19.02 7.06 1.54
CA GLY A 83 19.77 6.74 0.34
C GLY A 83 19.74 5.24 0.11
N LYS A 84 20.23 4.77 -1.04
CA LYS A 84 20.21 3.34 -1.37
C LYS A 84 20.79 2.51 -0.22
N ASN A 85 19.97 1.61 0.32
CA ASN A 85 20.35 0.69 1.40
C ASN A 85 20.96 1.41 2.61
N HIS A 86 20.46 2.59 2.97
CA HIS A 86 20.97 3.35 4.10
C HIS A 86 19.83 3.90 4.96
N TRP A 87 19.61 3.25 6.08
CA TRP A 87 18.60 3.62 7.06
C TRP A 87 19.19 4.57 8.11
N LYS A 88 18.46 5.64 8.39
CA LYS A 88 18.61 6.43 9.62
C LYS A 88 17.43 6.15 10.53
N ARG A 89 17.64 6.29 11.84
CA ARG A 89 16.59 6.16 12.85
C ARG A 89 16.50 7.39 13.73
N SER A 90 15.29 7.73 14.15
CA SER A 90 14.99 8.71 15.19
C SER A 90 14.34 7.99 16.36
N ALA A 91 14.84 8.21 17.57
CA ALA A 91 14.21 7.66 18.78
C ALA A 91 12.83 8.31 18.96
N LEU A 92 11.86 7.49 19.34
CA LEU A 92 10.57 7.97 19.84
C LEU A 92 10.74 8.34 21.31
N SER A 93 10.12 9.43 21.71
CA SER A 93 10.06 9.87 23.11
C SER A 93 8.68 10.38 23.42
N ASP A 94 8.32 10.34 24.69
CA ASP A 94 7.12 11.00 25.19
C ASP A 94 7.27 12.52 25.06
N PHE A 95 6.12 13.21 25.02
CA PHE A 95 6.02 14.66 24.89
C PHE A 95 5.95 15.37 26.24
#